data_AF-A0A497KE92-F1
#
_entry.id   AF-A0A497KE92-F1
#
_cell.length_a   1.000
_cell.length_b   1.000
_cell.length_c   1.000
_cell.angle_alpha   90.00
_cell.angle_beta   90.00
_cell.angle_gamma   90.00
#
_symmetry.space_group_name_H-M   'P 1'
#
loop_
_entity.id
_entity.type
_entity.pdbx_description
1 polymer ?
#
loop_
_entity_poly.entity_id
_entity_poly.type
_entity_poly.pdbx_seq_one_letter_code
_entity_poly.pdbx_strand_id
1 'polypeptide(L)'
;MMKILLINPPIEDFYQTEIRQEPLGLEYLAAVLQQQGHQVKILDALASGKKRVIPLPPQLAYLQQFYPPDDLSPFKLFTRYRHFGLDFTEIRDEIIRFVPDLIGISANF
;
A
#
# COMPACT_ATOMS: atom_id res chain seq x y z
N MET A 1 13.23 -11.87 22.44
CA MET A 1 13.60 -11.35 21.11
C MET A 1 12.61 -11.90 20.09
N MET A 2 11.99 -11.05 19.28
CA MET A 2 10.99 -11.46 18.27
C MET A 2 11.38 -10.92 16.90
N LYS A 3 10.94 -11.59 15.84
CA LYS A 3 10.98 -11.15 14.45
C LYS A 3 9.68 -10.46 14.09
N ILE A 4 9.73 -9.16 13.83
CA ILE A 4 8.57 -8.31 13.61
C ILE A 4 8.61 -7.79 12.18
N LEU A 5 7.52 -8.00 11.44
CA LEU A 5 7.33 -7.42 10.11
C LEU A 5 6.26 -6.32 10.20
N LEU A 6 6.64 -5.08 9.89
CA LEU A 6 5.73 -3.96 9.77
C LEU A 6 5.43 -3.70 8.29
N ILE A 7 4.16 -3.72 7.89
CA ILE A 7 3.75 -3.63 6.49
C ILE A 7 3.04 -2.29 6.27
N ASN A 8 3.53 -1.49 5.34
CA ASN A 8 2.74 -0.44 4.70
C ASN A 8 2.04 -1.08 3.48
N PRO A 9 0.72 -1.30 3.51
CA PRO A 9 0.03 -2.07 2.47
C PRO A 9 -0.08 -1.30 1.15
N PRO A 10 -0.33 -2.00 0.03
CA PRO A 10 -0.72 -1.36 -1.23
C PRO A 10 -2.08 -0.65 -1.08
N ILE A 11 -2.37 0.27 -1.99
CA ILE A 11 -3.62 1.04 -1.99
C ILE A 11 -4.35 0.82 -3.32
N GLU A 12 -5.67 0.69 -3.26
CA GLU A 12 -6.52 0.69 -4.44
C GLU A 12 -7.29 2.02 -4.53
N ASP A 13 -6.99 2.84 -5.54
CA ASP A 13 -7.60 4.16 -5.71
C ASP A 13 -7.56 4.63 -7.18
N PHE A 14 -8.19 5.77 -7.48
CA PHE A 14 -8.10 6.47 -8.76
C PHE A 14 -6.77 7.23 -8.94
N TYR A 15 -6.12 7.60 -7.84
CA TYR A 15 -4.92 8.45 -7.83
C TYR A 15 -3.98 8.15 -6.66
N GLN A 16 -2.69 8.35 -6.88
CA GLN A 16 -1.64 8.29 -5.86
C GLN A 16 -0.60 9.39 -6.14
N THR A 17 -0.09 10.03 -5.09
CA THR A 17 1.12 10.86 -5.16
C THR A 17 2.28 10.13 -4.48
N GLU A 18 3.28 9.68 -5.25
CA GLU A 18 4.40 8.88 -4.74
C GLU A 18 5.18 9.55 -3.60
N ILE A 19 5.44 10.86 -3.70
CA ILE A 19 6.23 11.63 -2.70
C ILE A 19 5.55 11.81 -1.33
N ARG A 20 4.32 11.32 -1.14
CA ARG A 20 3.53 11.52 0.10
C ARG A 20 3.27 10.22 0.86
N GLN A 21 4.00 9.15 0.54
CA GLN A 21 3.69 7.79 1.01
C GLN A 21 4.79 7.22 1.91
N GLU A 22 5.65 8.06 2.47
CA GLU A 22 6.68 7.63 3.42
C GLU A 22 6.02 7.09 4.70
N PRO A 23 6.30 5.84 5.11
CA PRO A 23 5.65 5.20 6.25
C PRO A 23 6.29 5.63 7.58
N LEU A 24 6.44 6.94 7.81
CA LEU A 24 7.18 7.52 8.94
C LEU A 24 6.74 6.96 10.31
N GLY A 25 5.44 6.73 10.50
CA GLY A 25 4.92 6.10 11.73
C GLY A 25 5.47 4.69 11.96
N LEU A 26 5.62 3.88 10.90
CA LEU A 26 6.23 2.55 10.99
C LEU A 26 7.73 2.64 11.26
N GLU A 27 8.42 3.64 10.72
CA GLU A 27 9.84 3.87 11.00
C GLU A 27 10.08 4.17 12.47
N TYR A 28 9.25 5.02 13.09
CA TYR A 28 9.31 5.26 14.53
C TYR A 28 9.05 4.00 15.36
N LEU A 29 8.04 3.20 14.99
CA LEU A 29 7.77 1.93 15.67
C LEU A 29 8.94 0.96 15.51
N ALA A 30 9.52 0.87 14.31
CA ALA A 30 10.67 0.01 14.06
C ALA A 30 11.86 0.40 14.91
N ALA A 31 12.18 1.70 14.99
CA ALA A 31 13.29 2.20 15.80
C ALA A 31 13.13 1.83 17.29
N VAL A 32 11.95 2.02 17.87
CA VAL A 32 11.68 1.67 19.28
C VAL A 32 11.76 0.16 19.51
N LEU A 33 11.17 -0.64 18.64
CA LEU A 33 11.20 -2.11 18.75
C LEU A 33 12.63 -2.66 18.61
N GLN A 34 13.44 -2.08 17.72
CA GLN A 34 14.86 -2.40 17.59
C GLN A 34 15.64 -2.07 18.88
N GLN A 35 15.36 -0.91 19.51
CA GLN A 35 15.97 -0.55 20.80
C GLN A 35 15.61 -1.51 21.93
N GLN A 36 14.42 -2.15 21.87
CA GLN A 36 14.01 -3.21 22.81
C GLN A 36 14.60 -4.59 22.46
N GLY A 37 15.49 -4.68 21.47
CA GLY A 37 16.19 -5.91 21.10
C GLY A 37 15.38 -6.86 20.21
N HIS A 38 14.37 -6.38 19.48
CA HIS A 38 13.66 -7.16 18.47
C HIS A 38 14.32 -7.04 17.08
N GLN A 39 14.20 -8.07 16.24
CA GLN A 39 14.56 -7.98 14.83
C GLN A 39 13.35 -7.43 14.08
N VAL A 40 13.47 -6.22 13.51
CA VAL A 40 12.35 -5.55 12.83
C VAL A 40 12.67 -5.32 11.36
N LYS A 41 11.70 -5.61 10.49
CA LYS A 41 11.73 -5.28 9.06
C LYS A 41 10.48 -4.47 8.70
N ILE A 42 10.65 -3.44 7.90
CA ILE A 42 9.54 -2.74 7.24
C ILE A 42 9.41 -3.29 5.82
N LEU A 43 8.20 -3.69 5.43
CA LEU A 43 7.81 -3.99 4.06
C LEU A 43 6.91 -2.85 3.58
N ASP A 44 7.49 -1.91 2.84
CA ASP A 44 6.72 -0.88 2.17
C ASP A 44 6.24 -1.37 0.81
N ALA A 45 5.03 -1.93 0.78
CA ALA A 45 4.45 -2.44 -0.45
C ALA A 45 4.04 -1.32 -1.41
N LEU A 46 3.78 -0.12 -0.89
CA LEU A 46 3.29 1.02 -1.67
C LEU A 46 4.41 1.74 -2.42
N ALA A 47 5.62 1.79 -1.86
CA ALA A 47 6.80 2.43 -2.46
C ALA A 47 7.41 1.68 -3.67
N SER A 48 6.78 0.62 -4.18
CA SER A 48 7.32 -0.19 -5.29
C SER A 48 7.25 0.47 -6.67
N GLY A 49 6.50 1.58 -6.83
CA GLY A 49 6.24 2.23 -8.12
C GLY A 49 5.35 1.41 -9.08
N LYS A 50 4.92 0.22 -8.67
CA LYS A 50 4.05 -0.65 -9.46
C LYS A 50 2.61 -0.12 -9.42
N LYS A 51 1.95 -0.13 -10.56
CA LYS A 51 0.53 0.20 -10.68
C LYS A 51 -0.14 -0.64 -11.75
N ARG A 52 -1.35 -1.11 -11.48
CA ARG A 52 -2.14 -1.91 -12.42
C ARG A 52 -3.60 -1.48 -12.37
N VAL A 53 -4.23 -1.38 -13.54
CA VAL A 53 -5.67 -1.07 -13.63
C VAL A 53 -6.45 -2.29 -13.18
N ILE A 54 -7.39 -2.09 -12.27
CA ILE A 54 -8.29 -3.12 -11.75
C ILE A 54 -9.75 -2.67 -11.91
N PRO A 55 -10.72 -3.60 -11.87
CA PRO A 55 -12.13 -3.23 -11.90
C PRO A 55 -12.50 -2.31 -10.73
N LEU A 56 -13.43 -1.38 -10.96
CA LEU A 56 -13.98 -0.56 -9.90
C LEU A 56 -14.83 -1.43 -8.95
N PRO A 57 -14.61 -1.38 -7.63
CA PRO A 57 -15.42 -2.13 -6.67
C PRO A 57 -16.90 -1.75 -6.78
N PRO A 58 -17.85 -2.71 -6.63
CA PRO A 58 -19.28 -2.43 -6.70
C PRO A 58 -19.74 -1.32 -5.75
N GLN A 59 -19.11 -1.23 -4.57
CA GLN A 59 -19.39 -0.21 -3.56
C GLN A 59 -19.07 1.21 -4.05
N LEU A 60 -18.15 1.33 -5.01
CA LEU A 60 -17.72 2.58 -5.63
C LEU A 60 -18.36 2.81 -7.00
N ALA A 61 -19.29 1.95 -7.45
CA ALA A 61 -19.90 2.06 -8.79
C ALA A 61 -20.55 3.43 -9.06
N TYR A 62 -21.06 4.10 -8.01
CA TYR A 62 -21.63 5.45 -8.11
C TYR A 62 -20.63 6.50 -8.61
N LEU A 63 -19.31 6.23 -8.51
CA LEU A 63 -18.24 7.10 -8.96
C LEU A 63 -17.98 7.04 -10.48
N GLN A 64 -18.51 6.03 -11.17
CA GLN A 64 -18.28 5.85 -12.61
C GLN A 64 -18.75 7.05 -13.45
N GLN A 65 -19.81 7.74 -13.00
CA GLN A 65 -20.32 8.94 -13.67
C GLN A 65 -19.39 10.16 -13.53
N PHE A 66 -18.53 10.18 -12.50
CA PHE A 66 -17.61 11.29 -12.21
C PHE A 66 -16.19 11.06 -12.72
N TYR A 67 -15.78 9.79 -12.85
CA TYR A 67 -14.46 9.39 -13.35
C TYR A 67 -14.58 8.49 -14.59
N PRO A 68 -15.00 9.05 -15.75
CA PRO A 68 -15.09 8.27 -16.98
C PRO A 68 -13.70 7.77 -17.39
N PRO A 69 -13.53 6.49 -17.77
CA PRO A 69 -12.21 5.92 -18.06
C PRO A 69 -11.52 6.53 -19.30
N ASP A 70 -12.30 7.12 -20.21
CA ASP A 70 -11.86 7.63 -21.51
C ASP A 70 -12.16 9.12 -21.69
N ASP A 71 -12.31 9.87 -20.59
CA ASP A 71 -12.43 11.33 -20.64
C ASP A 71 -11.13 11.96 -21.15
N LEU A 72 -11.22 12.71 -22.26
CA LEU A 72 -10.13 13.45 -22.88
C LEU A 72 -10.30 14.96 -22.76
N SER A 73 -11.33 15.42 -22.05
CA SER A 73 -11.60 16.84 -21.84
C SER A 73 -10.45 17.54 -21.08
N PRO A 74 -10.23 18.85 -21.27
CA PRO A 74 -9.22 19.59 -20.53
C PRO A 74 -9.54 19.71 -19.03
N PHE A 75 -10.76 19.39 -18.62
CA PHE A 75 -11.22 19.41 -17.22
C PHE A 75 -11.40 18.01 -16.64
N LYS A 76 -10.88 16.98 -17.32
CA LYS A 76 -11.02 15.60 -16.86
C LYS A 76 -10.43 15.43 -15.47
N LEU A 77 -11.13 14.64 -14.67
CA LEU A 77 -10.63 14.16 -13.39
C LEU A 77 -9.76 12.92 -13.58
N PHE A 78 -9.51 12.19 -12.50
CA PHE A 78 -8.93 10.86 -12.56
C PHE A 78 -9.84 9.90 -13.35
N THR A 79 -9.29 8.82 -13.89
CA THR A 79 -10.06 7.98 -14.84
C THR A 79 -10.11 6.52 -14.41
N ARG A 80 -8.96 5.88 -14.25
CA ARG A 80 -8.88 4.43 -13.99
C ARG A 80 -8.64 4.16 -12.51
N TYR A 81 -9.45 3.26 -11.95
CA TYR A 81 -9.20 2.66 -10.64
C TYR A 81 -8.01 1.70 -10.76
N ARG A 82 -7.07 1.78 -9.81
CA ARG A 82 -5.78 1.09 -9.88
C ARG A 82 -5.41 0.53 -8.54
N HIS A 83 -4.71 -0.59 -8.58
CA HIS A 83 -3.91 -1.10 -7.47
C HIS A 83 -2.51 -0.50 -7.57
N PHE A 84 -2.10 0.21 -6.52
CA PHE A 84 -0.79 0.83 -6.35
C PHE A 84 0.03 0.04 -5.34
N GLY A 85 1.21 -0.39 -5.76
CA GLY A 85 2.12 -1.17 -4.93
C GLY A 85 2.30 -2.62 -5.39
N LEU A 86 2.99 -3.39 -4.54
CA LEU A 86 3.15 -4.83 -4.68
C LEU A 86 1.79 -5.53 -4.67
N ASP A 87 1.65 -6.63 -5.41
CA ASP A 87 0.46 -7.46 -5.25
C ASP A 87 0.54 -8.38 -4.02
N PHE A 88 -0.60 -8.96 -3.66
CA PHE A 88 -0.72 -9.80 -2.48
C PHE A 88 0.13 -11.08 -2.55
N THR A 89 0.50 -11.54 -3.74
CA THR A 89 1.39 -12.70 -3.88
C THR A 89 2.81 -12.32 -3.47
N GLU A 90 3.29 -11.17 -3.94
CA GLU A 90 4.61 -10.65 -3.57
C GLU A 90 4.73 -10.39 -2.07
N ILE A 91 3.68 -9.81 -1.45
CA ILE A 91 3.63 -9.57 0.00
C ILE A 91 3.67 -10.89 0.77
N ARG A 92 2.86 -11.87 0.34
CA ARG A 92 2.85 -13.21 0.94
C ARG A 92 4.21 -13.89 0.85
N ASP A 93 4.86 -13.82 -0.30
CA ASP A 93 6.16 -14.46 -0.51
C ASP A 93 7.24 -13.82 0.37
N GLU A 94 7.15 -12.52 0.63
CA GLU A 94 8.01 -11.84 1.60
C GLU A 94 7.72 -12.26 3.04
N ILE A 95 6.45 -12.41 3.43
CA ILE A 95 6.08 -12.93 4.76
C ILE A 95 6.66 -14.35 4.96
N ILE A 96 6.50 -15.22 3.96
CA ILE A 96 7.03 -16.60 4.01
C ILE A 96 8.55 -16.60 4.10
N ARG A 97 9.24 -15.72 3.36
CA ARG A 97 10.70 -15.60 3.40
C ARG A 97 11.19 -15.06 4.73
N PHE A 98 10.51 -14.07 5.28
CA PHE A 98 10.92 -13.40 6.51
C PHE A 98 10.58 -14.24 7.76
N VAL A 99 9.53 -15.05 7.74
CA VAL A 99 9.05 -15.86 8.88
C VAL A 99 8.95 -15.02 10.17
N PRO A 100 8.04 -14.02 10.22
CA PRO A 100 7.83 -13.19 11.40
C PRO A 100 7.06 -13.92 12.51
N ASP A 101 7.36 -13.58 13.76
CA ASP A 101 6.55 -13.95 14.93
C ASP A 101 5.34 -13.02 15.09
N LEU A 102 5.46 -11.78 14.61
CA LEU A 102 4.42 -10.74 14.67
C LEU A 102 4.39 -9.94 13.36
N ILE A 103 3.18 -9.68 12.85
CA ILE A 103 2.95 -8.80 11.71
C ILE A 103 2.09 -7.61 12.17
N GLY A 104 2.61 -6.40 11.97
CA GLY A 104 1.84 -5.17 12.09
C GLY A 104 1.50 -4.64 10.70
N ILE A 105 0.24 -4.28 10.45
CA ILE A 105 -0.20 -3.73 9.17
C ILE A 105 -0.69 -2.31 9.43
N SER A 106 -0.12 -1.34 8.71
CA SER A 106 -0.57 0.05 8.77
C SER A 106 -1.99 0.16 8.23
N ALA A 107 -2.83 0.91 8.93
CA ALA A 107 -4.15 1.27 8.46
C ALA A 107 -4.06 2.68 7.87
N ASN A 108 -4.05 2.77 6.54
CA ASN A 108 -3.79 4.00 5.79
C ASN A 108 -5.05 4.89 5.64
N PHE A 109 -5.78 5.12 6.74
CA PHE A 109 -7.00 5.94 6.78
C PHE A 109 -6.76 7.40 7.18
#